data_AF-A0AAW8KFC2-F1
#
_entry.id   AF-A0AAW8KFC2-F1
#
_cell.length_a   1.000
_cell.length_b   1.000
_cell.length_c   1.000
_cell.angle_alpha   90.00
_cell.angle_beta   90.00
_cell.angle_gamma   90.00
#
_symmetry.space_group_name_H-M   'P 1'
#
loop_
_entity.id
_entity.type
_entity.pdbx_description
1 polymer ?
#
loop_
_entity_poly.entity_id
_entity_poly.type
_entity_poly.pdbx_seq_one_letter_code
_entity_poly.pdbx_strand_id
1 'polypeptide(L)' 'AGQEVVIQAPVETAAFVRMLVARAYKAGAGHVTVIWSDDEVTRLTYEHVEASWFETVPSWQREQLDSLVQAGACFIFV' A
#
# COMPACT_ATOMS: atom_id res chain seq x y z
N ALA A 1 -19.12 -1.02 11.41
CA ALA A 1 -17.80 -1.53 10.98
C ALA A 1 -16.74 -0.50 11.38
N GLY A 2 -15.53 -0.93 11.71
CA GLY A 2 -14.42 -0.02 12.03
C GLY A 2 -13.89 0.71 10.79
N GLN A 3 -13.11 1.77 10.99
CA GLN A 3 -12.42 2.48 9.90
C GLN A 3 -11.42 1.54 9.21
N GLU A 4 -11.41 1.50 7.87
CA GLU A 4 -10.39 0.77 7.13
C GLU A 4 -9.01 1.44 7.28
N VAL A 5 -7.96 0.64 7.24
CA VAL A 5 -6.58 1.12 7.37
C VAL A 5 -5.76 0.63 6.19
N VAL A 6 -4.96 1.52 5.61
CA VAL A 6 -4.00 1.24 4.55
C VAL A 6 -2.62 1.52 5.09
N ILE A 7 -1.73 0.53 5.02
CA ILE A 7 -0.32 0.67 5.40
C ILE A 7 0.51 0.55 4.12
N GLN A 8 1.25 1.61 3.78
CA GLN A 8 2.27 1.54 2.73
C GLN A 8 3.64 1.42 3.39
N ALA A 9 4.41 0.42 2.99
CA ALA A 9 5.68 0.12 3.66
C ALA A 9 6.65 -0.68 2.76
N PRO A 10 7.96 -0.51 2.94
CA PRO A 10 8.96 -1.35 2.30
C PRO A 10 9.02 -2.74 2.95
N VAL A 11 9.28 -3.79 2.16
CA VAL A 11 9.27 -5.20 2.60
C VAL A 11 10.25 -5.49 3.75
N GLU A 12 11.32 -4.70 3.87
CA GLU A 12 12.33 -4.75 4.92
C GLU A 12 11.74 -4.47 6.30
N THR A 13 10.64 -3.69 6.35
CA THR A 13 9.96 -3.33 7.59
C THR A 13 8.85 -4.30 7.98
N ALA A 14 8.78 -5.47 7.35
CA ALA A 14 7.63 -6.37 7.49
C ALA A 14 7.36 -6.81 8.94
N ALA A 15 8.38 -6.94 9.78
CA ALA A 15 8.18 -7.23 11.20
C ALA A 15 7.41 -6.11 11.91
N PHE A 16 7.75 -4.85 11.65
CA PHE A 16 7.07 -3.70 12.22
C PHE A 16 5.65 -3.54 11.68
N VAL A 17 5.45 -3.72 10.38
CA VAL A 17 4.11 -3.66 9.76
C VAL A 17 3.18 -4.73 10.35
N ARG A 18 3.66 -5.96 10.59
CA ARG A 18 2.86 -6.98 11.28
C ARG A 18 2.43 -6.54 12.67
N MET A 19 3.29 -5.81 13.40
CA MET A 19 2.93 -5.21 14.68
C MET A 19 1.86 -4.12 14.52
N LEU A 20 2.01 -3.23 13.53
CA LEU A 20 1.01 -2.19 13.22
C LEU A 20 -0.35 -2.79 12.88
N VAL A 21 -0.40 -3.79 12.00
CA VAL A 21 -1.64 -4.51 11.62
C VAL A 21 -2.31 -5.09 12.86
N ALA A 22 -1.55 -5.79 13.72
CA ALA A 22 -2.09 -6.35 14.96
C ALA A 22 -2.64 -5.27 15.92
N ARG A 23 -2.02 -4.09 15.95
CA ARG A 23 -2.47 -2.97 16.78
C ARG A 23 -3.69 -2.26 16.19
N ALA A 24 -3.76 -2.11 14.87
CA ALA A 24 -4.92 -1.57 14.16
C ALA A 24 -6.17 -2.39 14.45
N TYR A 25 -6.11 -3.73 14.31
CA TYR A 25 -7.23 -4.59 14.65
C TYR A 25 -7.60 -4.52 16.13
N LYS A 26 -6.62 -4.46 17.05
CA LYS A 26 -6.88 -4.25 18.48
C LYS A 26 -7.55 -2.91 18.79
N ALA A 27 -7.32 -1.89 17.97
CA ALA A 27 -7.94 -0.57 18.07
C ALA A 27 -9.36 -0.52 17.43
N GLY A 28 -9.84 -1.62 16.88
CA GLY A 28 -11.17 -1.69 16.25
C GLY A 28 -11.18 -1.26 14.79
N ALA A 29 -10.04 -1.31 14.09
CA ALA A 29 -10.01 -1.13 12.63
C ALA A 29 -10.95 -2.12 11.92
N GLY A 30 -11.48 -1.68 10.78
CA GLY A 30 -12.13 -2.54 9.78
C GLY A 30 -11.09 -3.41 9.07
N HIS A 31 -11.16 -3.52 7.74
CA HIS A 31 -10.13 -4.22 6.98
C HIS A 31 -8.81 -3.44 7.01
N VAL A 32 -7.68 -4.16 7.09
CA VAL A 32 -6.33 -3.57 6.98
C VAL A 32 -5.68 -4.04 5.67
N THR A 33 -5.47 -3.12 4.74
CA THR A 33 -4.76 -3.34 3.47
C THR A 33 -3.29 -2.97 3.64
N VAL A 34 -2.38 -3.78 3.14
CA VAL A 34 -0.93 -3.48 3.13
C VAL A 34 -0.46 -3.41 1.69
N ILE A 35 0.18 -2.30 1.32
CA ILE A 35 0.81 -2.09 0.02
C ILE A 35 2.32 -2.10 0.23
N TRP A 36 2.98 -3.12 -0.31
CA TRP A 36 4.42 -3.30 -0.19
C TRP A 36 5.17 -2.59 -1.31
N SER A 37 6.30 -1.97 -0.96
CA SER A 37 7.34 -1.60 -1.91
C SER A 37 8.57 -2.48 -1.71
N ASP A 38 9.26 -2.76 -2.81
CA ASP A 38 10.53 -3.50 -2.83
C ASP A 38 11.45 -2.78 -3.82
N ASP A 39 12.57 -2.26 -3.31
CA ASP A 39 13.48 -1.42 -4.10
C ASP A 39 14.20 -2.24 -5.18
N GLU A 40 14.48 -3.52 -4.93
CA GLU A 40 15.12 -4.40 -5.91
C GLU A 40 14.16 -4.72 -7.07
N VAL A 41 12.89 -5.02 -6.77
CA VAL A 41 11.85 -5.21 -7.80
C VAL A 41 11.63 -3.92 -8.58
N THR A 42 11.63 -2.77 -7.89
CA THR A 42 11.49 -1.46 -8.51
C THR A 42 12.65 -1.18 -9.47
N ARG A 43 13.90 -1.43 -9.04
CA ARG A 43 15.10 -1.33 -9.89
C ARG A 43 15.01 -2.22 -11.12
N LEU A 44 14.66 -3.50 -10.94
CA LEU A 44 14.50 -4.44 -12.05
C LEU A 44 13.43 -3.96 -13.05
N THR A 45 12.36 -3.35 -12.56
CA THR A 45 11.33 -2.74 -13.41
C THR A 45 11.93 -1.62 -14.26
N TYR A 46 12.68 -0.70 -13.67
CA TYR A 46 13.36 0.37 -14.41
C TYR A 46 14.41 -0.13 -15.41
N GLU A 47 15.05 -1.26 -15.13
CA GLU A 47 16.07 -1.84 -16.01
C GLU A 47 15.48 -2.55 -17.25
N HIS A 48 14.25 -3.04 -17.16
CA HIS A 48 13.67 -3.94 -18.18
C HIS A 48 12.42 -3.39 -18.86
N VAL A 49 11.80 -2.33 -18.35
CA VAL A 49 10.56 -1.77 -18.88
C VAL A 49 10.85 -0.49 -19.67
N GLU A 50 10.24 -0.40 -20.85
CA GLU A 50 10.35 0.77 -21.72
C GLU A 50 9.87 2.05 -21.06
N ALA A 51 10.55 3.18 -21.34
CA ALA A 51 10.24 4.48 -20.74
C ALA A 51 8.78 4.91 -20.95
N SER A 52 8.18 4.56 -22.09
CA SER A 52 6.79 4.87 -22.44
C SER A 52 5.76 4.26 -21.48
N TRP A 53 6.10 3.17 -20.80
CA TRP A 53 5.22 2.58 -19.78
C TRP A 53 4.99 3.54 -18.62
N PHE A 54 6.02 4.27 -18.21
CA PHE A 54 5.99 5.18 -17.06
C PHE A 54 5.29 6.51 -17.37
N GLU A 55 4.93 6.78 -18.62
CA GLU A 55 4.15 7.96 -19.02
C GLU A 55 2.69 7.88 -18.59
N THR A 56 2.22 6.69 -18.21
CA THR A 56 0.83 6.47 -17.80
C THR A 56 0.75 5.74 -16.47
N VAL A 57 -0.23 6.12 -15.66
CA VAL A 57 -0.60 5.38 -14.45
C VAL A 57 -1.71 4.40 -14.81
N PRO A 58 -1.49 3.07 -14.64
CA PRO A 58 -2.53 2.08 -14.87
C PRO A 58 -3.82 2.40 -14.10
N SER A 59 -4.98 2.18 -14.72
CA SER A 59 -6.28 2.54 -14.10
C SER A 59 -6.52 1.84 -12.77
N TRP A 60 -6.10 0.57 -12.65
CA TRP A 60 -6.26 -0.22 -11.44
C TRP A 60 -5.55 0.38 -10.22
N GLN A 61 -4.40 1.05 -10.40
CA GLN A 61 -3.70 1.73 -9.29
C GLN A 61 -4.52 2.92 -8.78
N ARG A 62 -5.09 3.69 -9.70
CA ARG A 62 -5.97 4.82 -9.38
C ARG A 62 -7.23 4.35 -8.68
N GLU A 63 -7.91 3.37 -9.25
CA GLU A 63 -9.14 2.80 -8.69
C GLU A 63 -8.93 2.24 -7.28
N GLN A 64 -7.80 1.59 -7.01
CA GLN A 64 -7.47 1.08 -5.68
C GLN A 64 -7.38 2.21 -4.64
N LEU A 65 -6.59 3.25 -4.92
CA LEU A 65 -6.41 4.35 -3.96
C LEU A 65 -7.67 5.20 -3.82
N ASP A 66 -8.34 5.51 -4.94
CA ASP A 66 -9.57 6.29 -4.93
C ASP A 66 -10.66 5.58 -4.12
N SER A 67 -10.86 4.27 -4.31
CA SER A 67 -11.88 3.52 -3.57
C SER A 67 -11.62 3.51 -2.05
N LEU A 68 -10.36 3.39 -1.63
CA LEU A 68 -9.97 3.46 -0.21
C LEU A 68 -10.18 4.86 0.38
N VAL A 69 -9.87 5.91 -0.38
CA VAL A 69 -10.11 7.30 0.03
C VAL A 69 -11.61 7.58 0.16
N GLN A 70 -12.43 7.16 -0.82
CA GLN A 70 -13.89 7.34 -0.77
C GLN A 70 -14.53 6.56 0.41
N ALA A 71 -13.94 5.43 0.80
CA ALA A 71 -14.34 4.67 1.98
C ALA A 71 -13.91 5.32 3.32
N GLY A 72 -13.15 6.42 3.29
CA GLY A 72 -12.67 7.11 4.49
C GLY A 72 -11.54 6.37 5.23
N ALA A 73 -10.74 5.58 4.51
CA ALA A 73 -9.64 4.82 5.10
C ALA A 73 -8.56 5.73 5.73
N CYS A 74 -7.95 5.25 6.81
CA CYS A 74 -6.76 5.86 7.41
C CYS A 74 -5.51 5.35 6.69
N PHE A 75 -4.58 6.25 6.35
CA PHE A 75 -3.31 5.91 5.70
C PHE A 75 -2.14 6.05 6.67
N ILE A 76 -1.30 5.03 6.73
CA ILE A 76 -0.05 5.00 7.48
C ILE A 76 1.08 4.72 6.50
N PHE A 77 2.11 5.57 6.51
CA PHE A 77 3.31 5.41 5.70
C PHE A 77 4.47 5.06 6.64
N VAL A 78 5.17 3.99 6.32
CA VAL A 78 6.31 3.45 7.09
C VAL A 78 7.59 3.63 6.29
#